data_AF-A0A7W1Q849-F1
#
_entry.id   AF-A0A7W1Q849-F1
#
_cell.length_a   1.000
_cell.length_b   1.000
_cell.length_c   1.000
_cell.angle_alpha   90.00
_cell.angle_beta   90.00
_cell.angle_gamma   90.00
#
_symmetry.space_group_name_H-M   'P 1'
#
loop_
_entity.id
_entity.type
_entity.pdbx_description
1 polymer ?
#
loop_
_entity_poly.entity_id
_entity_poly.type
_entity_poly.pdbx_seq_one_letter_code
_entity_poly.pdbx_strand_id
1 'polypeptide(L)'
;MRFTDLIERQLDLFEREQRGLIEDCIAAERAYNRAERAEAEQRYGDYVDLVETGTEVLADLRDNFASTLDEDAADEYEQAFNRAVLRRFRRFALEIEDR
;
A
#
# COMPACT_ATOMS: atom_id res chain seq x y z
N MET A 1 -20.48 -2.65 -1.38
CA MET A 1 -20.44 -1.57 -0.35
C MET A 1 -20.58 -0.24 -1.06
N ARG A 2 -20.91 0.84 -0.36
CA ARG A 2 -21.14 2.18 -0.96
C ARG A 2 -19.94 2.69 -1.76
N PHE A 3 -18.72 2.36 -1.32
CA PHE A 3 -17.46 2.87 -1.88
C PHE A 3 -16.73 1.90 -2.82
N THR A 4 -17.29 0.72 -3.11
CA THR A 4 -16.56 -0.35 -3.83
C THR A 4 -16.00 0.13 -5.17
N ASP A 5 -16.84 0.68 -6.05
CA ASP A 5 -16.42 1.09 -7.39
C ASP A 5 -15.43 2.27 -7.36
N LEU A 6 -15.51 3.13 -6.34
CA LEU A 6 -14.57 4.24 -6.16
C LEU A 6 -13.20 3.73 -5.75
N ILE A 7 -13.16 2.88 -4.72
CA ILE A 7 -11.92 2.29 -4.20
C ILE A 7 -11.23 1.49 -5.29
N GLU A 8 -11.98 0.72 -6.10
CA GLU A 8 -11.41 0.00 -7.24
C GLU A 8 -10.70 0.95 -8.23
N ARG A 9 -11.31 2.08 -8.57
CA ARG A 9 -10.69 3.09 -9.45
C ARG A 9 -9.48 3.77 -8.83
N GLN A 10 -9.54 4.08 -7.54
CA GLN A 10 -8.41 4.66 -6.80
C GLN A 10 -7.22 3.70 -6.79
N LEU A 11 -7.46 2.42 -6.53
CA LEU A 11 -6.42 1.38 -6.55
C LEU A 11 -5.91 1.08 -7.96
N ASP A 12 -6.76 1.14 -8.98
CA ASP A 12 -6.33 1.04 -10.38
C ASP A 12 -5.45 2.23 -10.78
N LEU A 13 -5.74 3.44 -10.28
CA LEU A 13 -4.92 4.62 -10.51
C LEU A 13 -3.55 4.46 -9.83
N PHE A 14 -3.54 4.07 -8.55
CA PHE A 14 -2.33 3.78 -7.81
C PHE A 14 -1.45 2.75 -8.55
N GLU A 15 -2.03 1.63 -9.00
CA GLU A 15 -1.27 0.60 -9.72
C GLU A 15 -0.65 1.11 -11.04
N ARG A 16 -1.35 2.01 -11.73
CA ARG A 16 -0.87 2.58 -12.98
C ARG A 16 0.23 3.61 -12.76
N GLU A 17 0.07 4.50 -11.79
CA GLU A 17 1.01 5.58 -11.51
C GLU A 17 2.25 5.08 -10.75
N GLN A 18 2.06 4.16 -9.80
CA GLN A 18 3.11 3.60 -8.96
C GLN A 18 3.63 2.25 -9.47
N ARG A 19 3.46 1.97 -10.77
CA ARG A 19 3.93 0.70 -11.36
C ARG A 19 5.42 0.47 -11.11
N GLY A 20 6.25 1.50 -11.28
CA GLY A 20 7.68 1.41 -11.03
C GLY A 20 7.99 1.01 -9.58
N LEU A 21 7.38 1.70 -8.62
CA LEU A 21 7.51 1.37 -7.19
C LEU A 21 7.08 -0.07 -6.88
N ILE A 22 5.98 -0.53 -7.47
CA ILE A 22 5.50 -1.91 -7.32
C ILE A 22 6.51 -2.92 -7.87
N GLU A 23 7.05 -2.66 -9.06
CA GLU A 23 8.06 -3.51 -9.70
C GLU A 23 9.36 -3.54 -8.90
N ASP A 24 9.79 -2.38 -8.39
CA ASP A 24 10.97 -2.24 -7.55
C ASP A 24 10.80 -2.99 -6.21
N CYS A 25 9.64 -2.90 -5.57
CA CYS A 25 9.32 -3.68 -4.37
C CYS A 25 9.46 -5.19 -4.63
N ILE A 26 8.91 -5.67 -5.76
CA ILE A 26 8.95 -7.09 -6.13
C ILE A 26 10.40 -7.52 -6.41
N ALA A 27 11.20 -6.64 -7.04
CA ALA A 27 12.60 -6.90 -7.29
C ALA A 27 13.41 -6.95 -5.98
N ALA A 28 13.21 -6.00 -5.08
CA ALA A 28 13.86 -5.94 -3.78
C ALA A 28 13.51 -7.15 -2.91
N GLU A 29 12.24 -7.54 -2.84
CA GLU A 29 11.77 -8.74 -2.14
C GLU A 29 12.47 -10.01 -2.66
N ARG A 30 12.57 -10.14 -3.99
CA ARG A 30 13.27 -11.27 -4.61
C ARG A 30 14.77 -11.25 -4.34
N ALA A 31 15.39 -10.07 -4.34
CA ALA A 31 16.80 -9.90 -4.05
C ALA A 31 17.10 -10.29 -2.59
N TYR A 32 16.28 -9.84 -1.64
CA TYR A 32 16.33 -10.24 -0.25
C TYR A 32 16.19 -11.76 -0.08
N ASN A 33 15.16 -12.36 -0.69
CA ASN A 33 14.91 -13.81 -0.58
C ASN A 33 16.05 -14.68 -1.15
N ARG A 34 16.91 -14.12 -2.01
CA ARG A 34 18.07 -14.81 -2.60
C ARG A 34 19.40 -14.42 -1.98
N ALA A 35 19.40 -13.42 -1.09
CA ALA A 35 20.62 -12.89 -0.51
C ALA A 35 21.26 -13.90 0.45
N GLU A 36 22.59 -13.90 0.49
CA GLU A 36 23.31 -14.60 1.54
C GLU A 36 23.13 -13.85 2.87
N ARG A 37 23.34 -14.56 3.99
CA ARG A 37 23.10 -14.03 5.34
C ARG A 37 23.78 -12.69 5.64
N ALA A 38 24.93 -12.42 5.04
CA ALA A 38 25.67 -11.18 5.24
C ALA A 38 25.06 -9.97 4.51
N GLU A 39 24.33 -10.19 3.42
CA GLU A 39 23.68 -9.15 2.62
C GLU A 39 22.17 -9.04 2.91
N ALA A 40 21.60 -10.06 3.57
CA ALA A 40 20.16 -10.16 3.82
C ALA A 40 19.60 -8.96 4.61
N GLU A 41 20.34 -8.45 5.59
CA GLU A 41 19.90 -7.29 6.39
C GLU A 41 19.79 -6.01 5.54
N GLN A 42 20.81 -5.74 4.72
CA GLN A 42 20.79 -4.58 3.81
C GLN A 42 19.63 -4.69 2.81
N ARG A 43 19.46 -5.86 2.18
CA ARG A 43 18.39 -6.08 1.19
C ARG A 43 17.01 -6.07 1.80
N TYR A 44 16.88 -6.48 3.06
CA TYR A 44 15.63 -6.37 3.80
C TYR A 44 15.31 -4.90 4.06
N GLY A 45 16.29 -4.08 4.47
CA GLY A 45 16.13 -2.63 4.60
C GLY A 45 15.64 -1.99 3.30
N ASP A 46 16.31 -2.26 2.18
CA ASP A 46 15.91 -1.74 0.87
C ASP A 46 14.45 -2.12 0.51
N TYR A 47 14.02 -3.33 0.86
CA TYR A 47 12.65 -3.79 0.63
C TYR A 47 11.64 -3.08 1.56
N VAL A 48 11.98 -2.92 2.84
CA VAL A 48 11.12 -2.25 3.83
C VAL A 48 10.89 -0.79 3.45
N ASP A 49 11.95 -0.06 3.07
CA ASP A 49 11.84 1.35 2.66
C ASP A 49 10.85 1.54 1.48
N LEU A 50 10.89 0.61 0.52
CA LEU A 50 9.95 0.62 -0.62
C LEU A 50 8.52 0.26 -0.20
N VAL A 51 8.36 -0.66 0.74
CA VAL A 51 7.05 -1.01 1.32
C VAL A 51 6.45 0.18 2.08
N GLU A 52 7.25 0.87 2.90
CA GLU A 52 6.83 2.08 3.62
C GLU A 52 6.40 3.16 2.63
N THR A 53 7.21 3.43 1.59
CA THR A 53 6.87 4.39 0.54
C THR A 53 5.53 4.05 -0.13
N GLY A 54 5.31 2.78 -0.50
CA GLY A 54 4.05 2.35 -1.11
C GLY A 54 2.85 2.46 -0.17
N THR A 55 3.08 2.22 1.12
CA THR A 55 2.06 2.34 2.18
C THR A 55 1.67 3.79 2.40
N GLU A 56 2.63 4.71 2.45
CA GLU A 56 2.41 6.15 2.60
C GLU A 56 1.57 6.72 1.46
N VAL A 57 1.88 6.38 0.21
CA VAL A 57 1.09 6.83 -0.94
C VAL A 57 -0.36 6.35 -0.87
N LEU A 58 -0.59 5.13 -0.38
CA LEU A 58 -1.94 4.59 -0.22
C LEU A 58 -2.68 5.24 0.96
N ALA A 59 -2.00 5.50 2.07
CA ALA A 59 -2.54 6.23 3.22
C ALA A 59 -2.92 7.66 2.81
N ASP A 60 -2.03 8.38 2.13
CA ASP A 60 -2.31 9.72 1.60
C ASP A 60 -3.54 9.71 0.68
N LEU A 61 -3.66 8.73 -0.22
CA LEU A 61 -4.82 8.60 -1.10
C LEU A 61 -6.12 8.36 -0.33
N ARG A 62 -6.06 7.55 0.73
CA ARG A 62 -7.18 7.28 1.65
C ARG A 62 -7.58 8.56 2.38
N ASP A 63 -6.65 9.14 3.11
CA ASP A 63 -6.89 10.24 4.04
C ASP A 63 -7.34 11.51 3.32
N ASN A 64 -6.76 11.78 2.14
CA ASN A 64 -7.21 12.89 1.30
C ASN A 64 -8.69 12.78 0.93
N PHE A 65 -9.17 11.58 0.58
CA PHE A 65 -10.59 11.39 0.26
C PHE A 65 -11.47 11.35 1.52
N ALA A 66 -11.03 10.64 2.56
CA ALA A 66 -11.73 10.53 3.84
C ALA A 66 -12.00 11.91 4.45
N SER A 67 -11.03 12.84 4.36
CA SER A 67 -11.16 14.22 4.85
C SER A 67 -12.30 15.04 4.22
N THR A 68 -12.86 14.56 3.10
CA THR A 68 -14.01 15.20 2.42
C THR A 68 -15.37 14.67 2.88
N LEU A 69 -15.38 13.62 3.69
CA LEU A 69 -16.57 12.93 4.17
C LEU A 69 -16.95 13.38 5.58
N ASP A 70 -18.19 13.09 5.98
CA ASP A 70 -18.55 13.09 7.39
C ASP A 70 -17.90 11.91 8.13
N GLU A 71 -17.79 12.02 9.46
CA GLU A 71 -17.07 11.07 10.32
C GLU A 71 -17.54 9.61 10.11
N ASP A 72 -18.86 9.36 10.12
CA ASP A 72 -19.40 8.01 9.92
C ASP A 72 -19.07 7.45 8.53
N ALA A 73 -19.13 8.29 7.49
CA ALA A 73 -18.80 7.90 6.12
C ALA A 73 -17.28 7.72 5.91
N ALA A 74 -16.45 8.50 6.59
CA ALA A 74 -15.00 8.39 6.58
C ALA A 74 -14.57 7.03 7.16
N ASP A 75 -15.08 6.66 8.34
CA ASP A 75 -14.79 5.38 8.98
C ASP A 75 -15.19 4.18 8.11
N GLU A 76 -16.37 4.22 7.46
CA GLU A 76 -16.80 3.16 6.54
C GLU A 76 -15.85 3.07 5.33
N TYR A 77 -15.46 4.21 4.77
CA TYR A 77 -14.56 4.28 3.63
C TYR A 77 -13.17 3.75 3.96
N GLU A 78 -12.57 4.18 5.08
CA GLU A 78 -11.22 3.78 5.49
C GLU A 78 -11.13 2.26 5.71
N GLN A 79 -12.10 1.68 6.41
CA GLN A 79 -12.16 0.22 6.62
C GLN A 79 -12.32 -0.54 5.29
N ALA A 80 -13.16 -0.03 4.39
CA ALA A 80 -13.35 -0.64 3.07
C ALA A 80 -12.09 -0.53 2.21
N PHE A 81 -11.39 0.60 2.28
CA PHE A 81 -10.15 0.88 1.56
C PHE A 81 -9.01 -0.01 2.06
N ASN A 82 -8.74 -0.04 3.37
CA ASN A 82 -7.72 -0.88 3.99
C ASN A 82 -7.94 -2.36 3.64
N ARG A 83 -9.19 -2.84 3.64
CA ARG A 83 -9.53 -4.20 3.22
C ARG A 83 -9.30 -4.45 1.72
N ALA A 84 -9.50 -3.44 0.86
CA ALA A 84 -9.20 -3.56 -0.55
C ALA A 84 -7.69 -3.59 -0.82
N VAL A 85 -6.91 -2.74 -0.13
CA VAL A 85 -5.45 -2.76 -0.14
C VAL A 85 -4.93 -4.12 0.33
N LEU A 86 -5.41 -4.64 1.45
CA LEU A 86 -5.03 -5.98 1.94
C LEU A 86 -5.30 -7.08 0.92
N ARG A 87 -6.37 -6.99 0.13
CA ARG A 87 -6.68 -7.99 -0.89
C ARG A 87 -5.78 -7.89 -2.11
N ARG A 88 -5.46 -6.68 -2.59
CA ARG A 88 -4.77 -6.44 -3.87
C ARG A 88 -3.27 -6.23 -3.72
N PHE A 89 -2.86 -5.55 -2.66
CA PHE A 89 -1.48 -5.13 -2.39
C PHE A 89 -1.03 -5.53 -0.98
N ARG A 90 -1.17 -6.83 -0.65
CA ARG A 90 -0.84 -7.40 0.68
C ARG A 90 0.43 -6.84 1.32
N ARG A 91 1.49 -6.63 0.55
CA ARG A 91 2.78 -6.12 1.03
C ARG A 91 2.72 -4.71 1.61
N PHE A 92 1.90 -3.83 1.06
CA PHE A 92 1.70 -2.45 1.54
C PHE A 92 0.59 -2.34 2.60
N ALA A 93 -0.11 -3.44 2.87
CA ALA A 93 -1.22 -3.43 3.83
C ALA A 93 -0.77 -3.63 5.28
N LEU A 94 0.49 -4.02 5.50
CA LEU A 94 0.97 -4.46 6.83
C LEU A 94 0.98 -3.33 7.86
N GLU A 95 1.19 -2.08 7.42
CA GLU A 95 1.26 -0.91 8.30
C GLU A 95 0.20 0.14 7.98
N ILE A 96 -0.69 -0.12 7.00
CA ILE A 96 -1.65 0.91 6.54
C ILE A 96 -2.69 1.27 7.59
N GLU A 97 -3.02 0.35 8.51
CA GLU A 97 -3.96 0.59 9.60
C GLU A 97 -3.34 1.39 10.75
N ASP A 98 -1.99 1.43 10.83
CA ASP A 98 -1.23 2.16 11.84
C ASP A 98 -0.78 3.56 11.35
N ARG A 99 -1.12 3.92 10.11
CA ARG A 99 -0.83 5.21 9.47
C ARG A 99 -2.01 6.17 9.57
#